data_AF-A0A960JW47-F1
#
_entry.id   AF-A0A960JW47-F1
#
_cell.length_a   1.000
_cell.length_b   1.000
_cell.length_c   1.000
_cell.angle_alpha   90.00
_cell.angle_beta   90.00
_cell.angle_gamma   90.00
#
_symmetry.space_group_name_H-M   'P 1'
#
loop_
_entity.id
_entity.type
_entity.pdbx_description
1 polymer ?
#
loop_
_entity_poly.entity_id
_entity_poly.type
_entity_poly.pdbx_seq_one_letter_code
_entity_poly.pdbx_strand_id
1 'polypeptide(L)'
;PDDALPGGVVLGGVGEGWSVAMATTSSERGLTLRSPGRFTATADRLVDLYRERSRGASSDDLDPGLRDRVVAGWMKAEAYRLQTLQTVTDDSEGRSAGAASSFVKLWWSELDVELHETALDLLGQDAELDDLWSKGWQFALSGPIYAGTNEIQRNIAAERVLGLPRK
;
A
#
# COMPACT_ATOMS: atom_id res chain seq x y z
N PRO A 1 -25.08 -6.58 -27.22
CA PRO A 1 -26.10 -7.14 -26.29
C PRO A 1 -25.66 -8.56 -25.86
N ASP A 2 -25.96 -8.96 -24.62
CA ASP A 2 -25.41 -10.18 -23.96
C ASP A 2 -25.68 -11.49 -24.73
N ASP A 3 -26.68 -11.46 -25.59
CA ASP A 3 -27.10 -12.45 -26.59
C ASP A 3 -26.09 -12.67 -27.74
N ALA A 4 -25.02 -11.87 -27.84
CA ALA A 4 -23.97 -12.03 -28.85
C ALA A 4 -22.88 -13.06 -28.49
N LEU A 5 -22.86 -13.58 -27.25
CA LEU A 5 -21.84 -14.54 -26.78
C LEU A 5 -22.48 -15.91 -26.46
N PRO A 6 -22.13 -16.98 -27.21
CA PRO A 6 -22.66 -18.32 -26.96
C PRO A 6 -22.28 -18.81 -25.56
N GLY A 7 -23.29 -19.09 -24.71
CA GLY A 7 -23.09 -19.50 -23.32
C GLY A 7 -23.29 -18.40 -22.27
N GLY A 8 -23.54 -17.15 -22.70
CA GLY A 8 -23.75 -16.00 -21.81
C GLY A 8 -22.45 -15.42 -21.25
N VAL A 9 -22.56 -14.27 -20.58
CA VAL A 9 -21.42 -13.52 -20.01
C VAL A 9 -21.37 -13.56 -18.48
N VAL A 10 -22.22 -14.37 -17.85
CA VAL A 10 -22.36 -14.42 -16.39
C VAL A 10 -21.22 -15.25 -15.79
N LEU A 11 -20.37 -14.61 -14.98
CA LEU A 11 -19.40 -15.29 -14.14
C LEU A 11 -20.09 -15.75 -12.85
N GLY A 12 -20.05 -17.06 -12.58
CA GLY A 12 -20.82 -17.67 -11.49
C GLY A 12 -22.29 -17.85 -11.85
N GLY A 13 -23.19 -17.70 -10.88
CA GLY A 13 -24.65 -17.74 -11.08
C GLY A 13 -25.29 -16.35 -11.07
N VAL A 14 -26.51 -16.23 -11.63
CA VAL A 14 -27.31 -15.01 -11.47
C VAL A 14 -27.60 -14.79 -9.98
N GLY A 15 -27.21 -13.63 -9.45
CA GLY A 15 -27.28 -13.30 -8.02
C GLY A 15 -25.99 -13.52 -7.23
N GLU A 16 -25.01 -14.23 -7.80
CA GLU A 16 -23.74 -14.55 -7.13
C GLU A 16 -22.63 -13.51 -7.35
N GLY A 17 -22.95 -12.37 -7.99
CA GLY A 17 -21.97 -11.35 -8.38
C GLY A 17 -21.17 -10.79 -7.21
N TRP A 18 -21.77 -10.68 -6.02
CA TRP A 18 -21.06 -10.23 -4.82
C TRP A 18 -19.97 -11.22 -4.37
N SER A 19 -20.28 -12.51 -4.39
CA SER A 19 -19.32 -13.56 -4.05
C SER A 19 -18.13 -13.56 -5.00
N VAL A 20 -18.42 -13.45 -6.31
CA VAL A 20 -17.39 -13.33 -7.37
C VAL A 20 -16.52 -12.09 -7.15
N ALA A 21 -17.12 -10.91 -6.96
CA ALA A 21 -16.38 -9.67 -6.73
C ALA A 21 -15.50 -9.74 -5.47
N MET A 22 -16.02 -10.31 -4.37
CA MET A 22 -15.28 -10.44 -3.12
C MET A 22 -14.11 -11.43 -3.24
N ALA A 23 -14.29 -12.52 -4.00
CA ALA A 23 -13.22 -13.47 -4.27
C ALA A 23 -12.07 -12.81 -5.06
N THR A 24 -12.39 -12.11 -6.15
CA THR A 24 -11.39 -11.36 -6.95
C THR A 24 -10.67 -10.32 -6.12
N THR A 25 -11.41 -9.45 -5.41
CA THR A 25 -10.80 -8.36 -4.64
C THR A 25 -9.93 -8.89 -3.50
N SER A 26 -10.27 -10.04 -2.91
CA SER A 26 -9.45 -10.65 -1.85
C SER A 26 -8.19 -11.30 -2.41
N SER A 27 -8.27 -11.92 -3.60
CA SER A 27 -7.12 -12.47 -4.32
C SER A 27 -6.12 -11.38 -4.74
N GLU A 28 -6.60 -10.27 -5.30
CA GLU A 28 -5.74 -9.16 -5.74
C GLU A 28 -5.03 -8.46 -4.56
N ARG A 29 -5.71 -8.31 -3.42
CA ARG A 29 -5.17 -7.62 -2.23
C ARG A 29 -4.04 -8.37 -1.51
N GLY A 30 -3.96 -9.69 -1.65
CA GLY A 30 -3.01 -10.52 -0.90
C GLY A 30 -1.58 -10.47 -1.46
N LEU A 31 -1.40 -10.73 -2.76
CA LEU A 31 -0.07 -10.93 -3.33
C LEU A 31 0.25 -10.05 -4.56
N THR A 32 -0.75 -9.53 -5.28
CA THR A 32 -0.51 -9.04 -6.66
C THR A 32 -0.74 -7.54 -6.86
N LEU A 33 -1.59 -6.88 -6.06
CA LEU A 33 -1.96 -5.48 -6.36
C LEU A 33 -0.78 -4.50 -6.18
N ARG A 34 0.10 -4.75 -5.21
CA ARG A 34 1.21 -3.85 -4.86
C ARG A 34 2.46 -4.63 -4.48
N SER A 35 3.36 -4.82 -5.44
CA SER A 35 4.64 -5.49 -5.19
C SER A 35 5.47 -4.73 -4.12
N PRO A 36 6.09 -5.42 -3.14
CA PRO A 36 6.93 -4.79 -2.14
C PRO A 36 8.14 -4.06 -2.75
N GLY A 37 8.62 -4.51 -3.93
CA GLY A 37 9.74 -3.88 -4.63
C GLY A 37 9.49 -2.42 -5.00
N ARG A 38 8.22 -2.02 -5.21
CA ARG A 38 7.85 -0.61 -5.40
C ARG A 38 8.22 0.23 -4.18
N PHE A 39 7.93 -0.28 -2.99
CA PHE A 39 8.12 0.44 -1.73
C PHE A 39 9.59 0.48 -1.33
N THR A 40 10.32 -0.63 -1.49
CA THR A 40 11.76 -0.63 -1.23
C THR A 40 12.49 0.30 -2.19
N ALA A 41 12.15 0.29 -3.48
CA ALA A 41 12.76 1.21 -4.44
C ALA A 41 12.43 2.69 -4.15
N THR A 42 11.22 2.99 -3.68
CA THR A 42 10.85 4.36 -3.26
C THR A 42 11.56 4.75 -1.96
N ALA A 43 11.69 3.84 -1.00
CA ALA A 43 12.43 4.09 0.24
C ALA A 43 13.94 4.30 -0.03
N ASP A 44 14.54 3.54 -0.94
CA ASP A 44 15.94 3.74 -1.34
C ASP A 44 16.13 5.12 -1.98
N ARG A 45 15.23 5.51 -2.88
CA ARG A 45 15.21 6.87 -3.46
C ARG A 45 15.04 7.96 -2.39
N LEU A 46 14.23 7.71 -1.37
CA LEU A 46 14.03 8.65 -0.26
C LEU A 46 15.30 8.79 0.60
N VAL A 47 16.01 7.69 0.86
CA VAL A 47 17.30 7.69 1.54
C VAL A 47 18.34 8.48 0.73
N ASP A 48 18.37 8.30 -0.59
CA ASP A 48 19.28 9.03 -1.46
C ASP A 48 18.95 10.53 -1.54
N LEU A 49 17.67 10.89 -1.60
CA LEU A 49 17.20 12.29 -1.50
C LEU A 49 17.65 12.92 -0.19
N TYR A 50 17.47 12.23 0.94
CA TYR A 50 17.93 12.72 2.25
C TYR A 50 19.45 12.97 2.25
N ARG A 51 20.24 12.03 1.70
CA ARG A 51 21.70 12.18 1.60
C ARG A 51 22.11 13.36 0.72
N GLU A 52 21.42 13.58 -0.39
CA GLU A 52 21.66 14.71 -1.28
C GLU A 52 21.41 16.04 -0.56
N ARG A 53 20.23 16.19 0.06
CA ARG A 53 19.86 17.40 0.80
C ARG A 53 20.80 17.65 2.00
N SER A 54 21.19 16.60 2.69
CA SER A 54 22.11 16.70 3.84
C SER A 54 23.54 17.14 3.47
N ARG A 55 24.00 16.91 2.23
CA ARG A 55 25.35 17.36 1.80
C ARG A 55 25.43 18.86 1.52
N GLY A 56 24.31 19.46 1.12
CA GLY A 56 24.21 20.89 0.80
C GLY A 56 23.68 21.76 1.94
N ALA A 57 23.12 21.15 2.98
CA ALA A 57 22.50 21.81 4.11
C ALA A 57 23.52 22.14 5.22
N SER A 58 23.35 23.31 5.85
CA SER A 58 23.89 23.57 7.18
C SER A 58 23.13 22.73 8.21
N SER A 59 23.69 22.51 9.40
CA SER A 59 23.06 21.68 10.45
C SER A 59 21.64 22.13 10.85
N ASP A 60 21.32 23.41 10.61
CA ASP A 60 20.06 24.04 11.01
C ASP A 60 19.03 24.07 9.86
N ASP A 61 19.41 23.66 8.65
CA ASP A 61 18.56 23.80 7.45
C ASP A 61 17.58 22.62 7.26
N LEU A 62 17.79 21.49 7.94
CA LEU A 62 16.92 20.32 7.88
C LEU A 62 16.27 20.05 9.24
N ASP A 63 14.96 19.82 9.24
CA ASP A 63 14.24 19.38 10.43
C ASP A 63 14.90 18.08 10.98
N PRO A 64 15.38 18.09 12.24
CA PRO A 64 16.00 16.92 12.86
C PRO A 64 15.12 15.65 12.81
N GLY A 65 13.80 15.80 12.80
CA GLY A 65 12.85 14.70 12.72
C GLY A 65 12.79 14.00 11.35
N LEU A 66 13.25 14.64 10.27
CA LEU A 66 13.18 14.07 8.92
C LEU A 66 14.08 12.85 8.77
N ARG A 67 15.25 12.84 9.43
CA ARG A 67 16.13 11.67 9.43
C ARG A 67 15.41 10.43 9.96
N ASP A 68 14.71 10.59 11.08
CA ASP A 68 14.01 9.49 11.73
C ASP A 68 12.82 9.01 10.91
N ARG A 69 12.11 9.93 10.24
CA ARG A 69 11.03 9.60 9.30
C ARG A 69 11.54 8.81 8.09
N VAL A 70 12.68 9.19 7.51
CA VAL A 70 13.32 8.46 6.40
C VAL A 70 13.70 7.05 6.84
N VAL A 71 14.34 6.91 8.00
CA VAL A 71 14.71 5.60 8.56
C VAL A 71 13.47 4.76 8.84
N ALA A 72 12.43 5.35 9.44
CA ALA A 72 11.18 4.65 9.70
C ALA A 72 10.49 4.18 8.40
N GLY A 73 10.43 5.02 7.38
CA GLY A 73 9.90 4.66 6.07
C GLY A 73 10.65 3.49 5.43
N TRP A 74 11.98 3.51 5.48
CA TRP A 74 12.82 2.39 5.02
C TRP A 74 12.55 1.10 5.80
N MET A 75 12.51 1.17 7.13
CA MET A 75 12.19 0.02 7.99
C MET A 75 10.81 -0.56 7.68
N LYS A 76 9.80 0.30 7.46
CA LYS A 76 8.44 -0.13 7.11
C LYS A 76 8.37 -0.80 5.74
N ALA A 77 9.14 -0.31 4.76
CA ALA A 77 9.25 -0.94 3.45
C ALA A 77 9.89 -2.33 3.52
N GLU A 78 10.95 -2.48 4.32
CA GLU A 78 11.59 -3.78 4.55
C GLU A 78 10.68 -4.74 5.31
N ALA A 79 9.95 -4.25 6.33
CA ALA A 79 8.95 -5.05 7.03
C ALA A 79 7.87 -5.54 6.06
N TYR A 80 7.41 -4.70 5.14
CA TYR A 80 6.43 -5.10 4.12
C TYR A 80 7.00 -6.16 3.17
N ARG A 81 8.25 -6.01 2.73
CA ARG A 81 8.93 -7.00 1.90
C ARG A 81 9.01 -8.37 2.59
N LEU A 82 9.41 -8.38 3.87
CA LEU A 82 9.50 -9.62 4.66
C LEU A 82 8.12 -10.25 4.88
N GLN A 83 7.10 -9.44 5.19
CA GLN A 83 5.73 -9.89 5.32
C GLN A 83 5.21 -10.53 4.01
N THR A 84 5.54 -9.95 2.86
CA THR A 84 5.17 -10.51 1.55
C THR A 84 5.83 -11.87 1.32
N LEU A 85 7.12 -12.02 1.65
CA LEU A 85 7.83 -13.31 1.55
C LEU A 85 7.21 -14.38 2.47
N GLN A 86 6.75 -13.97 3.66
CA GLN A 86 6.00 -14.86 4.54
C GLN A 86 4.68 -15.30 3.90
N THR A 87 3.91 -14.37 3.30
CA THR A 87 2.66 -14.71 2.60
C THR A 87 2.89 -15.68 1.44
N VAL A 88 3.96 -15.50 0.66
CA VAL A 88 4.32 -16.44 -0.41
C VAL A 88 4.60 -17.84 0.14
N THR A 89 5.31 -17.92 1.28
CA THR A 89 5.57 -19.20 1.97
C THR A 89 4.27 -19.84 2.44
N ASP A 90 3.40 -19.07 3.11
CA ASP A 90 2.12 -19.54 3.61
C ASP A 90 1.22 -20.08 2.48
N ASP A 91 1.10 -19.35 1.37
CA ASP A 91 0.32 -19.77 0.22
C ASP A 91 0.90 -21.05 -0.42
N SER A 92 2.22 -21.18 -0.48
CA SER A 92 2.89 -22.41 -0.99
C SER A 92 2.61 -23.64 -0.12
N GLU A 93 2.31 -23.42 1.16
CA GLU A 93 1.95 -24.46 2.14
C GLU A 93 0.43 -24.59 2.33
N GLY A 94 -0.36 -23.95 1.46
CA GLY A 94 -1.83 -24.02 1.47
C GLY A 94 -2.51 -23.23 2.60
N ARG A 95 -1.76 -22.37 3.30
CA ARG A 95 -2.32 -21.45 4.31
C ARG A 95 -2.73 -20.13 3.65
N SER A 96 -4.03 -19.90 3.53
CA SER A 96 -4.53 -18.62 3.01
C SER A 96 -4.50 -17.53 4.07
N ALA A 97 -4.06 -16.32 3.69
CA ALA A 97 -4.14 -15.13 4.54
C ALA A 97 -5.57 -14.71 4.89
N GLY A 98 -6.57 -15.06 4.07
CA GLY A 98 -7.98 -14.73 4.31
C GLY A 98 -8.20 -13.24 4.63
N ALA A 99 -8.90 -12.96 5.73
CA ALA A 99 -9.18 -11.59 6.18
C ALA A 99 -7.92 -10.81 6.64
N ALA A 100 -6.81 -11.49 6.96
CA ALA A 100 -5.56 -10.85 7.39
C ALA A 100 -4.90 -10.04 6.27
N SER A 101 -5.25 -10.29 5.00
CA SER A 101 -4.87 -9.44 3.85
C SER A 101 -5.31 -7.98 4.00
N SER A 102 -6.32 -7.70 4.82
CA SER A 102 -6.77 -6.33 5.13
C SER A 102 -5.68 -5.52 5.86
N PHE A 103 -4.88 -6.15 6.72
CA PHE A 103 -3.74 -5.48 7.36
C PHE A 103 -2.66 -5.11 6.36
N VAL A 104 -2.40 -6.00 5.41
CA VAL A 104 -1.42 -5.76 4.33
C VAL A 104 -1.83 -4.55 3.50
N LYS A 105 -3.12 -4.45 3.15
CA LYS A 105 -3.69 -3.29 2.45
C LYS A 105 -3.46 -2.01 3.22
N LEU A 106 -3.87 -1.98 4.49
CA LEU A 106 -3.69 -0.82 5.36
C LEU A 106 -2.22 -0.39 5.37
N TRP A 107 -1.32 -1.33 5.62
CA TRP A 107 0.12 -1.09 5.69
C TRP A 107 0.66 -0.43 4.43
N TRP A 108 0.49 -1.05 3.25
CA TRP A 108 1.09 -0.50 2.04
C TRP A 108 0.44 0.82 1.62
N SER A 109 -0.86 1.01 1.89
CA SER A 109 -1.57 2.24 1.50
C SER A 109 -1.12 3.44 2.34
N GLU A 110 -0.88 3.23 3.63
CA GLU A 110 -0.37 4.27 4.54
C GLU A 110 1.12 4.51 4.25
N LEU A 111 1.90 3.45 4.04
CA LEU A 111 3.31 3.56 3.69
C LEU A 111 3.57 4.34 2.39
N ASP A 112 2.76 4.15 1.34
CA ASP A 112 2.95 4.91 0.07
C ASP A 112 2.79 6.41 0.34
N VAL A 113 1.80 6.81 1.12
CA VAL A 113 1.57 8.22 1.48
C VAL A 113 2.73 8.74 2.33
N GLU A 114 3.09 8.05 3.40
CA GLU A 114 4.15 8.48 4.33
C GLU A 114 5.51 8.66 3.65
N LEU A 115 5.90 7.75 2.75
CA LEU A 115 7.16 7.85 2.01
C LEU A 115 7.19 9.10 1.14
N HIS A 116 6.10 9.39 0.44
CA HIS A 116 6.04 10.55 -0.44
C HIS A 116 5.88 11.86 0.33
N GLU A 117 5.08 11.93 1.39
CA GLU A 117 5.00 13.12 2.25
C GLU A 117 6.36 13.45 2.88
N THR A 118 7.11 12.44 3.32
CA THR A 118 8.48 12.65 3.84
C THR A 118 9.42 13.16 2.75
N ALA A 119 9.25 12.72 1.50
CA ALA A 119 10.03 13.26 0.38
C ALA A 119 9.67 14.73 0.09
N LEU A 120 8.38 15.08 0.09
CA LEU A 120 7.92 16.45 -0.14
C LEU A 120 8.44 17.38 0.96
N ASP A 121 8.41 16.94 2.23
CA ASP A 121 8.98 17.73 3.33
C ASP A 121 10.50 17.92 3.20
N LEU A 122 11.23 16.93 2.69
CA LEU A 122 12.66 17.06 2.39
C LEU A 122 12.97 17.99 1.21
N LEU A 123 12.06 18.08 0.24
CA LEU A 123 12.18 18.99 -0.90
C LEU A 123 11.84 20.44 -0.52
N GLY A 124 11.00 20.65 0.49
CA GLY A 124 10.56 21.97 0.91
C GLY A 124 9.89 22.72 -0.24
N GLN A 125 10.42 23.89 -0.61
CA GLN A 125 9.86 24.69 -1.72
C GLN A 125 9.97 23.98 -3.08
N ASP A 126 10.97 23.10 -3.27
CA ASP A 126 11.14 22.35 -4.52
C ASP A 126 10.02 21.30 -4.72
N ALA A 127 9.23 21.00 -3.68
CA ALA A 127 8.10 20.08 -3.74
C ALA A 127 6.96 20.56 -4.65
N GLU A 128 6.89 21.87 -4.94
CA GLU A 128 5.92 22.48 -5.85
C GLU A 128 6.23 22.20 -7.33
N LEU A 129 7.41 21.64 -7.62
CA LEU A 129 7.79 21.26 -8.97
C LEU A 129 7.12 19.96 -9.40
N ASP A 130 6.75 19.87 -10.68
CA ASP A 130 6.24 18.64 -11.27
C ASP A 130 7.38 17.63 -11.46
N ASP A 131 7.47 16.67 -10.55
CA ASP A 131 8.55 15.69 -10.48
C ASP A 131 8.04 14.28 -10.13
N LEU A 132 8.94 13.35 -9.85
CA LEU A 132 8.57 11.99 -9.51
C LEU A 132 7.90 11.88 -8.13
N TRP A 133 8.23 12.77 -7.19
CA TRP A 133 7.72 12.77 -5.82
C TRP A 133 6.32 13.38 -5.74
N SER A 134 6.08 14.51 -6.40
CA SER A 134 4.75 15.11 -6.47
C SER A 134 3.76 14.22 -7.23
N LYS A 135 4.17 13.61 -8.36
CA LYS A 135 3.36 12.59 -9.07
C LYS A 135 3.13 11.34 -8.24
N GLY A 136 4.17 10.88 -7.55
CA GLY A 136 4.11 9.71 -6.67
C GLY A 136 3.12 9.93 -5.51
N TRP A 137 3.17 11.10 -4.88
CA TRP A 137 2.25 11.50 -3.81
C TRP A 137 0.80 11.58 -4.30
N GLN A 138 0.54 12.28 -5.42
CA GLN A 138 -0.79 12.36 -6.02
C GLN A 138 -1.39 10.98 -6.28
N PHE A 139 -0.56 10.04 -6.77
CA PHE A 139 -0.97 8.66 -6.95
C PHE A 139 -1.22 7.97 -5.60
N ALA A 140 -0.33 8.13 -4.62
CA ALA A 140 -0.40 7.48 -3.31
C ALA A 140 -1.70 7.80 -2.56
N LEU A 141 -2.24 9.02 -2.72
CA LEU A 141 -3.51 9.44 -2.13
C LEU A 141 -4.71 8.56 -2.56
N SER A 142 -4.62 7.88 -3.71
CA SER A 142 -5.67 6.96 -4.15
C SER A 142 -5.65 5.62 -3.37
N GLY A 143 -4.49 5.21 -2.83
CA GLY A 143 -4.28 3.94 -2.15
C GLY A 143 -5.20 3.71 -0.94
N PRO A 144 -5.35 4.69 -0.04
CA PRO A 144 -6.29 4.62 1.07
C PRO A 144 -7.77 4.47 0.65
N ILE A 145 -8.13 4.74 -0.60
CA ILE A 145 -9.51 4.76 -1.11
C ILE A 145 -9.84 3.49 -1.90
N TYR A 146 -9.06 3.18 -2.94
CA TYR A 146 -9.40 2.10 -3.86
C TYR A 146 -9.25 0.70 -3.21
N ALA A 147 -9.87 -0.31 -3.83
CA ALA A 147 -9.89 -1.70 -3.35
C ALA A 147 -10.42 -1.83 -1.90
N GLY A 148 -11.35 -0.96 -1.54
CA GLY A 148 -11.93 -0.81 -0.20
C GLY A 148 -11.13 0.16 0.65
N THR A 149 -11.81 1.20 1.15
CA THR A 149 -11.15 2.26 1.91
C THR A 149 -10.47 1.72 3.17
N ASN A 150 -9.51 2.45 3.72
CA ASN A 150 -8.84 2.05 4.95
C ASN A 150 -9.83 1.89 6.12
N GLU A 151 -10.92 2.64 6.17
CA GLU A 151 -11.97 2.51 7.17
C GLU A 151 -12.68 1.16 7.05
N ILE A 152 -12.99 0.74 5.83
CA ILE A 152 -13.57 -0.59 5.57
C ILE A 152 -12.57 -1.69 5.93
N GLN A 153 -11.30 -1.56 5.57
CA GLN A 153 -10.29 -2.55 5.95
C GLN A 153 -10.10 -2.64 7.46
N ARG A 154 -10.15 -1.52 8.20
CA ARG A 154 -10.10 -1.50 9.67
C ARG A 154 -11.30 -2.22 10.29
N ASN A 155 -12.50 -2.04 9.73
CA ASN A 155 -13.68 -2.80 10.16
C ASN A 155 -13.50 -4.31 9.91
N ILE A 156 -12.99 -4.71 8.74
CA ILE A 156 -12.72 -6.12 8.44
C ILE A 156 -11.68 -6.68 9.41
N ALA A 157 -10.60 -5.95 9.67
CA ALA A 157 -9.59 -6.35 10.63
C ALA A 157 -10.18 -6.53 12.05
N ALA A 158 -10.96 -5.56 12.52
CA ALA A 158 -11.62 -5.62 13.81
C ALA A 158 -12.56 -6.83 13.94
N GLU A 159 -13.47 -7.02 12.98
CA GLU A 159 -14.51 -8.03 13.09
C GLU A 159 -14.02 -9.44 12.73
N ARG A 160 -13.26 -9.57 11.65
CA ARG A 160 -12.93 -10.87 11.05
C ARG A 160 -11.54 -11.39 11.40
N VAL A 161 -10.66 -10.53 11.89
CA VAL A 161 -9.32 -10.95 12.34
C VAL A 161 -9.23 -10.91 13.86
N LEU A 162 -9.69 -9.83 14.49
CA LEU A 162 -9.63 -9.65 15.94
C LEU A 162 -10.89 -10.15 16.68
N GLY A 163 -11.97 -10.48 15.98
CA GLY A 163 -13.20 -11.01 16.58
C GLY A 163 -13.97 -9.99 17.45
N LEU A 164 -13.77 -8.69 17.21
CA LEU A 164 -14.43 -7.63 17.97
C LEU A 164 -15.93 -7.54 17.61
N PRO A 165 -16.81 -7.19 18.57
CA PRO A 165 -18.24 -7.08 18.33
C PRO A 165 -18.57 -5.90 17.40
N ARG A 166 -19.60 -6.09 16.55
CA ARG A 166 -20.21 -5.01 15.77
C ARG A 166 -21.05 -4.13 16.70
N LYS A 167 -20.88 -2.80 16.59
CA LYS A 167 -21.79 -1.84 17.21
C LYS A 167 -23.13 -1.81 16.49
#